data_AF-Q7WSJ2-F1
#
_entry.id   AF-Q7WSJ2-F1
#
_cell.length_a   1.000
_cell.length_b   1.000
_cell.length_c   1.000
_cell.angle_alpha   90.00
_cell.angle_beta   90.00
_cell.angle_gamma   90.00
#
_symmetry.space_group_name_H-M   'P 1'
#
loop_
_entity.id
_entity.type
_entity.pdbx_description
1 polymer ?
#
loop_
_entity_poly.entity_id
_entity_poly.type
_entity_poly.pdbx_seq_one_letter_code
_entity_poly.pdbx_strand_id
1 'polypeptide(L)' 'QMGEVDYAAGEPKGTPWHPHRGFETVTYMIDGVMEHLDSNGGGGTITNGDTQWMTAGAGILHKEAPPEWLVQQGGLFHG' A
#
# COMPACT_ATOMS: atom_id res chain seq x y z
N GLN A 1 3.75 7.44 8.58
CA GLN A 1 4.59 6.29 8.99
C GLN A 1 3.67 5.22 9.52
N MET A 2 3.73 4.01 8.95
CA MET A 2 3.03 2.84 9.49
C MET A 2 3.98 2.16 10.48
N GLY A 3 3.77 2.38 11.78
CA GLY A 3 4.55 1.67 12.79
C GLY A 3 4.35 0.14 12.69
N GLU A 4 5.18 -0.60 13.40
CA GLU A 4 5.00 -2.04 13.57
C GLU A 4 3.67 -2.32 14.28
N VAL A 5 2.75 -2.97 13.58
CA VAL A 5 1.43 -3.38 14.10
C VAL A 5 1.18 -4.83 13.70
N ASP A 6 0.91 -5.67 14.70
CA ASP A 6 0.41 -7.03 14.47
C ASP A 6 -1.13 -7.00 14.47
N TYR A 7 -1.71 -7.09 13.29
CA TYR A 7 -3.16 -7.02 13.11
C TYR A 7 -3.81 -8.39 13.31
N ALA A 8 -4.96 -8.42 14.00
CA ALA A 8 -5.78 -9.64 14.04
C ALA A 8 -6.51 -9.85 12.69
N ALA A 9 -6.98 -11.07 12.46
CA ALA A 9 -7.81 -11.39 11.30
C ALA A 9 -9.00 -10.41 11.15
N GLY A 10 -9.15 -9.84 9.97
CA GLY A 10 -10.19 -8.87 9.61
C GLY A 10 -9.86 -7.40 9.96
N GLU A 11 -8.75 -7.14 10.66
CA GLU A 11 -8.34 -5.80 11.06
C GLU A 11 -7.48 -5.04 10.03
N PRO A 12 -6.62 -5.67 9.20
CA PRO A 12 -5.82 -4.94 8.23
C PRO A 12 -6.71 -4.14 7.28
N LYS A 13 -6.35 -2.87 7.04
CA LYS A 13 -7.09 -1.96 6.17
C LYS A 13 -6.15 -1.25 5.21
N GLY A 14 -6.67 -1.03 4.00
CA GLY A 14 -6.06 -0.17 3.01
C GLY A 14 -6.68 1.21 2.96
N THR A 15 -6.23 2.00 2.00
CA THR A 15 -6.90 3.21 1.55
C THR A 15 -7.78 2.88 0.34
N PRO A 16 -9.02 3.42 0.28
CA PRO A 16 -9.81 3.36 -0.95
C PRO A 16 -9.15 4.21 -2.03
N TRP A 17 -9.74 4.22 -3.23
CA TRP A 17 -9.31 5.11 -4.30
C TRP A 17 -9.24 6.57 -3.83
N HIS A 18 -8.07 7.20 -3.98
CA HIS A 18 -7.82 8.58 -3.59
C HIS A 18 -6.81 9.26 -4.54
N PRO A 19 -6.82 10.61 -4.64
CA PRO A 19 -5.97 11.34 -5.58
C PRO A 19 -4.67 11.86 -4.95
N HIS A 20 -3.61 11.96 -5.75
CA HIS A 20 -2.44 12.81 -5.48
C HIS A 20 -2.09 13.66 -6.71
N ARG A 21 -1.39 14.79 -6.50
CA ARG A 21 -0.90 15.69 -7.55
C ARG A 21 0.26 16.55 -7.05
N GLY A 22 1.28 16.74 -7.89
CA GLY A 22 2.33 17.75 -7.67
C GLY A 22 3.50 17.30 -6.80
N PHE A 23 3.56 16.02 -6.42
CA PHE A 23 4.65 15.44 -5.63
C PHE A 23 4.80 13.94 -5.96
N GLU A 24 5.69 13.29 -5.22
CA GLU A 24 5.96 11.86 -5.30
C GLU A 24 5.67 11.20 -3.94
N THR A 25 5.12 9.99 -3.96
CA THR A 25 5.03 9.16 -2.76
C THR A 25 6.10 8.09 -2.81
N VAL A 26 6.68 7.80 -1.65
CA VAL A 26 7.63 6.72 -1.49
C VAL A 26 7.10 5.82 -0.39
N THR A 27 6.86 4.57 -0.74
CA THR A 27 6.46 3.51 0.19
C THR A 27 7.61 2.54 0.31
N TYR A 28 8.05 2.27 1.53
CA TYR A 28 9.04 1.24 1.84
C TYR A 28 8.41 0.24 2.80
N MET A 29 8.36 -1.03 2.39
CA MET A 29 7.76 -2.07 3.22
C MET A 29 8.85 -2.78 4.01
N ILE A 30 8.78 -2.74 5.34
CA ILE A 30 9.71 -3.49 6.19
C ILE A 30 9.18 -4.91 6.36
N ASP A 31 7.94 -5.04 6.84
CA ASP A 31 7.23 -6.32 7.03
C ASP A 31 5.77 -6.18 6.58
N GLY A 32 5.29 -7.11 5.77
CA GLY A 32 3.93 -7.16 5.28
C GLY A 32 3.84 -7.13 3.76
N VAL A 33 2.61 -7.06 3.25
CA VAL A 33 2.33 -7.06 1.82
C VAL A 33 1.24 -6.03 1.51
N MET A 34 1.49 -5.14 0.56
CA MET A 34 0.51 -4.17 0.07
C MET A 34 0.35 -4.29 -1.45
N GLU A 35 -0.88 -4.14 -1.92
CA GLU A 35 -1.24 -4.05 -3.32
C GLU A 35 -1.51 -2.59 -3.68
N HIS A 36 -0.80 -2.09 -4.68
CA HIS A 36 -1.04 -0.79 -5.29
C HIS A 36 -1.74 -0.95 -6.64
N LEU A 37 -2.77 -0.16 -6.91
CA LEU A 37 -3.39 -0.03 -8.24
C LEU A 37 -3.65 1.43 -8.56
N ASP A 38 -3.40 1.83 -9.80
CA ASP A 38 -3.59 3.21 -10.27
C ASP A 38 -4.51 3.32 -11.49
N SER A 39 -4.95 4.56 -11.78
CA SER A 39 -5.87 4.88 -12.88
C SER A 39 -5.28 4.77 -14.28
N ASN A 40 -3.96 4.62 -14.41
CA ASN A 40 -3.29 4.38 -15.69
C ASN A 40 -3.21 2.87 -16.01
N GLY A 41 -3.79 2.02 -15.14
CA GLY A 41 -3.69 0.57 -15.23
C GLY A 41 -2.37 0.02 -14.68
N GLY A 42 -1.56 0.88 -14.06
CA GLY A 42 -0.37 0.48 -13.32
C GLY A 42 -0.73 -0.06 -11.94
N GLY A 43 0.29 -0.56 -11.26
CA GLY A 43 0.11 -1.31 -10.03
C GLY A 43 1.31 -2.17 -9.68
N GLY A 44 1.19 -2.85 -8.55
CA GLY A 44 2.13 -3.87 -8.12
C GLY A 44 1.91 -4.30 -6.68
N THR A 45 2.46 -5.47 -6.36
CA THR A 45 2.62 -5.94 -4.99
C THR A 45 3.92 -5.37 -4.43
N ILE A 46 3.87 -4.81 -3.22
CA ILE A 46 5.00 -4.29 -2.46
C ILE A 46 5.16 -5.20 -1.25
N THR A 47 6.24 -5.98 -1.20
CA THR A 47 6.54 -6.93 -0.12
C THR A 47 7.78 -6.53 0.67
N ASN A 48 8.17 -7.33 1.67
CA ASN A 48 9.29 -7.06 2.55
C ASN A 48 10.56 -6.62 1.80
N GLY A 49 11.07 -5.45 2.14
CA GLY A 49 12.26 -4.82 1.56
C GLY A 49 12.02 -4.06 0.25
N ASP A 50 10.81 -4.13 -0.33
CA ASP A 50 10.50 -3.40 -1.55
C ASP A 50 10.35 -1.90 -1.30
N THR A 51 10.71 -1.13 -2.32
CA THR A 51 10.42 0.31 -2.39
C THR A 51 9.56 0.58 -3.62
N GLN A 52 8.42 1.22 -3.40
CA GLN A 52 7.66 1.86 -4.47
C GLN A 52 7.96 3.36 -4.45
N TRP A 53 8.36 3.90 -5.59
CA TRP A 53 8.47 5.33 -5.82
C TRP A 53 7.47 5.73 -6.90
N MET A 54 6.39 6.41 -6.52
CA MET A 54 5.33 6.82 -7.44
C MET A 54 5.38 8.33 -7.67
N THR A 55 5.64 8.74 -8.91
CA THR A 55 5.53 10.15 -9.33
C THR A 55 4.07 10.48 -9.69
N ALA A 56 3.34 11.21 -8.83
CA ALA A 56 1.95 11.58 -9.12
C ALA A 56 1.82 12.62 -10.24
N GLY A 57 2.83 13.47 -10.44
CA GLY A 57 2.90 14.44 -11.53
C GLY A 57 1.66 15.34 -11.61
N ALA A 58 1.05 15.43 -12.80
CA ALA A 58 -0.16 16.23 -13.02
C ALA A 58 -1.43 15.66 -12.33
N GLY A 59 -1.37 14.43 -11.84
CA GLY A 59 -2.44 13.81 -11.07
C GLY A 59 -2.54 12.32 -11.34
N ILE A 60 -2.77 11.55 -10.29
CA ILE A 60 -3.08 10.12 -10.37
C ILE A 60 -4.15 9.78 -9.33
N LEU A 61 -5.08 8.88 -9.69
CA LEU A 61 -5.96 8.23 -8.72
C LEU A 61 -5.38 6.84 -8.46
N HIS A 62 -5.26 6.47 -7.19
CA HIS A 62 -4.74 5.14 -6.82
C HIS A 62 -5.41 4.63 -5.55
N LYS A 63 -5.26 3.33 -5.29
CA LYS A 63 -5.62 2.70 -4.02
C LYS A 63 -4.46 1.82 -3.55
N GLU A 64 -4.37 1.65 -2.24
CA GLU A 64 -3.31 0.85 -1.62
C GLU A 64 -3.97 -0.01 -0.55
N ALA A 65 -3.93 -1.33 -0.69
CA ALA A 65 -4.62 -2.22 0.24
C ALA A 65 -3.84 -3.50 0.52
N PRO A 66 -3.95 -4.07 1.72
CA PRO A 66 -3.47 -5.42 1.96
C PRO A 66 -4.20 -6.40 1.03
N PRO A 67 -3.53 -7.46 0.55
CA PRO A 67 -4.19 -8.48 -0.23
C PRO A 67 -5.25 -9.21 0.62
N GLU A 68 -6.29 -9.71 -0.03
CA GLU A 68 -7.45 -10.31 0.64
C GLU A 68 -7.07 -11.44 1.62
N TRP A 69 -6.12 -12.29 1.26
CA TRP A 69 -5.67 -13.38 2.12
C TRP A 69 -5.07 -12.87 3.44
N LEU A 70 -4.40 -11.71 3.40
CA LEU A 70 -3.79 -11.11 4.57
C LEU A 70 -4.85 -10.45 5.45
N VAL A 71 -5.85 -9.82 4.84
CA VAL A 71 -7.02 -9.33 5.59
C VAL A 71 -7.68 -10.48 6.35
N GLN A 72 -7.83 -11.65 5.73
CA GLN A 72 -8.46 -12.81 6.37
C GLN A 72 -7.63 -13.44 7.49
N GLN A 73 -6.31 -13.35 7.43
CA GLN A 73 -5.41 -14.01 8.40
C GLN A 73 -4.89 -13.06 9.49
N GLY A 74 -4.83 -11.76 9.21
CA GLY A 74 -4.06 -10.83 10.02
C GLY A 74 -2.56 -10.96 9.75
N GLY A 75 -1.74 -10.33 10.60
CA GLY A 75 -0.29 -10.42 10.57
C GLY A 75 0.42 -9.08 10.75
N LEU A 76 1.75 -9.16 10.73
CA LEU A 76 2.65 -8.03 10.96
C LEU A 76 2.66 -7.07 9.77
N PHE A 77 2.48 -5.78 10.08
CA PHE A 77 2.63 -4.65 9.15
C PHE A 77 3.62 -3.64 9.70
N HIS A 78 4.56 -3.23 8.86
CA HIS A 78 5.55 -2.22 9.20
C HIS A 78 6.07 -1.55 7.92
N GLY A 79 5.98 -0.22 7.85
CA GLY A 79 6.53 0.57 6.73
C GLY A 79 6.67 2.05 7.01
#